data_AF-A0A7Y7TGW3-F1
#
_entry.id   AF-A0A7Y7TGW3-F1
#
_cell.length_a   1.000
_cell.length_b   1.000
_cell.length_c   1.000
_cell.angle_alpha   90.00
_cell.angle_beta   90.00
_cell.angle_gamma   90.00
#
_symmetry.space_group_name_H-M   'P 1'
#
loop_
_entity.id
_entity.type
_entity.pdbx_description
1 polymer ?
#
loop_
_entity_poly.entity_id
_entity_poly.type
_entity_poly.pdbx_seq_one_letter_code
_entity_poly.pdbx_strand_id
1 'polypeptide(L)'
;MNKNERIEKAEQMVAKVEDLPTIPAVATQVLQLLDQPDVKIEEVADLMLSDQVMTARVMKMLNSPVYRPTHEITSLKRALVFLGLRHIRELALTTSFISAFEKDTGAFEISAFWEHAFGVGMVSKIIAGKVGYPDLEKAYISGIIHNLGIVFLNIFMAEEFQNVLAAIKGKPISMRSAEIEQFGTSHCEIGLCMARKWNFPEVYCEVIACHHSPGEAVIDPVLCAIVNLSDLFCSVRGLDFGGREWVSFNLSDEEAWKILKTESPSLVELDVERFCYELDDAIPAVKELVVSIFNTKE
;
A
#
# COMPACT_ATOMS: atom_id res chain seq x y z
N MET A 1 2.51 26.91 -4.93
CA MET A 1 1.11 26.45 -4.85
C MET A 1 0.90 25.82 -3.48
N ASN A 2 -0.11 26.28 -2.73
CA ASN A 2 -0.38 25.79 -1.37
C ASN A 2 -1.09 24.41 -1.40
N LYS A 3 -1.19 23.73 -0.25
CA LYS A 3 -1.76 22.36 -0.16
C LYS A 3 -3.23 22.31 -0.60
N ASN A 4 -4.02 23.33 -0.30
CA ASN A 4 -5.44 23.38 -0.66
C ASN A 4 -5.64 23.49 -2.17
N GLU A 5 -4.83 24.32 -2.85
CA GLU A 5 -4.84 24.43 -4.32
C GLU A 5 -4.51 23.09 -4.99
N ARG A 6 -3.57 22.31 -4.44
CA ARG A 6 -3.27 20.96 -4.93
C ARG A 6 -4.44 19.99 -4.76
N ILE A 7 -5.08 20.00 -3.59
CA ILE A 7 -6.25 19.15 -3.31
C ILE A 7 -7.39 19.50 -4.26
N GLU A 8 -7.70 20.79 -4.46
CA GLU A 8 -8.73 21.21 -5.41
C GLU A 8 -8.42 20.73 -6.84
N LYS A 9 -7.15 20.81 -7.25
CA LYS A 9 -6.72 20.28 -8.55
C LYS A 9 -6.90 18.77 -8.66
N ALA A 10 -6.56 18.02 -7.61
CA ALA A 10 -6.77 16.57 -7.54
C ALA A 10 -8.27 16.20 -7.62
N GLU A 11 -9.13 16.90 -6.88
CA GLU A 11 -10.57 16.70 -6.91
C GLU A 11 -11.13 16.91 -8.32
N GLN A 12 -10.70 17.99 -9.01
CA GLN A 12 -11.10 18.25 -10.39
C GLN A 12 -10.63 17.16 -11.35
N MET A 13 -9.43 16.59 -11.16
CA MET A 13 -8.94 15.48 -11.99
C MET A 13 -9.75 14.21 -11.76
N VAL A 14 -9.97 13.82 -10.49
CA VAL A 14 -10.72 12.62 -10.12
C VAL A 14 -12.19 12.72 -10.55
N ALA A 15 -12.78 13.91 -10.52
CA ALA A 15 -14.16 14.14 -10.94
C ALA A 15 -14.39 14.01 -12.46
N LYS A 16 -13.36 14.21 -13.28
CA LYS A 16 -13.45 14.10 -14.75
C LYS A 16 -13.44 12.66 -15.27
N VAL A 17 -13.04 11.71 -14.44
CA VAL A 17 -13.01 10.29 -14.80
C VAL A 17 -14.40 9.70 -14.51
N GLU A 18 -15.19 9.52 -15.56
CA GLU A 18 -16.56 8.97 -15.48
C GLU A 18 -16.54 7.52 -14.96
N ASP A 19 -15.65 6.69 -15.49
CA ASP A 19 -15.49 5.27 -15.13
C ASP A 19 -14.32 5.02 -14.16
N LEU A 20 -14.25 5.81 -13.08
CA LEU A 20 -13.29 5.53 -12.02
C LEU A 20 -13.63 4.17 -11.39
N PRO A 21 -12.69 3.22 -11.30
CA PRO A 21 -12.95 1.93 -10.71
C PRO A 21 -13.53 2.09 -9.32
N THR A 22 -14.60 1.33 -9.07
CA THR A 22 -15.13 1.21 -7.73
C THR A 22 -14.44 0.03 -7.07
N ILE A 23 -13.99 0.24 -5.84
CA ILE A 23 -13.63 -0.89 -5.00
C ILE A 23 -14.93 -1.58 -4.59
N PRO A 24 -14.99 -2.93 -4.59
CA PRO A 24 -16.16 -3.65 -4.10
C PRO A 24 -16.58 -3.13 -2.73
N ALA A 25 -17.87 -2.88 -2.53
CA ALA A 25 -18.40 -2.38 -1.26
C ALA A 25 -18.00 -3.28 -0.07
N VAL A 26 -17.80 -4.58 -0.35
CA VAL A 26 -17.30 -5.59 0.59
C VAL A 26 -15.90 -5.23 1.11
N ALA A 27 -14.98 -4.76 0.26
CA ALA A 27 -13.64 -4.37 0.70
C ALA A 27 -13.66 -3.10 1.58
N THR A 28 -14.48 -2.09 1.25
CA THR A 28 -14.65 -0.93 2.14
C THR A 28 -15.25 -1.34 3.48
N GLN A 29 -16.21 -2.26 3.50
CA GLN A 29 -16.78 -2.78 4.75
C GLN A 29 -15.74 -3.59 5.55
N VAL A 30 -14.90 -4.40 4.88
CA VAL A 30 -13.78 -5.09 5.53
C VAL A 30 -12.81 -4.10 6.17
N LEU A 31 -12.49 -2.97 5.52
CA LEU A 31 -11.67 -1.89 6.12
C LEU A 31 -12.34 -1.33 7.38
N GLN A 32 -13.64 -1.05 7.33
CA GLN A 32 -14.39 -0.50 8.47
C GLN A 32 -14.46 -1.46 9.66
N LEU A 33 -14.44 -2.77 9.41
CA LEU A 33 -14.40 -3.79 10.45
C LEU A 33 -13.02 -3.94 11.11
N LEU A 34 -11.95 -3.39 10.53
CA LEU A 34 -10.62 -3.39 11.17
C LEU A 34 -10.55 -2.46 12.36
N ASP A 35 -11.25 -1.33 12.29
CA ASP A 35 -11.29 -0.35 13.38
C ASP A 35 -12.21 -0.77 14.53
N GLN A 36 -12.80 -1.98 14.49
CA GLN A 36 -13.71 -2.48 15.49
C GLN A 36 -13.06 -3.61 16.34
N PRO A 37 -12.93 -3.44 17.67
CA PRO A 37 -12.18 -4.36 18.53
C PRO A 37 -12.82 -5.75 18.71
N ASP A 38 -14.14 -5.88 18.49
CA ASP A 38 -14.91 -7.08 18.84
C ASP A 38 -15.54 -7.79 17.62
N VAL A 39 -15.00 -7.59 16.41
CA VAL A 39 -15.57 -8.20 15.19
C VAL A 39 -15.41 -9.71 15.18
N LYS A 40 -16.53 -10.41 14.98
CA LYS A 40 -16.56 -11.87 14.89
C LYS A 40 -16.03 -12.37 13.55
N ILE A 41 -15.40 -13.54 13.60
CA ILE A 41 -14.86 -14.22 12.41
C ILE A 41 -15.95 -14.48 11.38
N GLU A 42 -17.14 -14.88 11.86
CA GLU A 42 -18.28 -15.24 11.04
C GLU A 42 -18.83 -14.05 10.25
N GLU A 43 -18.86 -12.86 10.86
CA GLU A 43 -19.36 -11.64 10.20
C GLU A 43 -18.49 -11.23 9.02
N VAL A 44 -17.17 -11.34 9.15
CA VAL A 44 -16.22 -11.09 8.05
C VAL A 44 -16.29 -12.18 7.00
N ALA A 45 -16.43 -13.45 7.42
CA ALA A 45 -16.55 -14.57 6.50
C ALA A 45 -17.79 -14.43 5.61
N ASP A 46 -18.94 -14.12 6.21
CA ASP A 46 -20.21 -13.94 5.51
C ASP A 46 -20.16 -12.72 4.58
N LEU A 47 -19.53 -11.63 5.03
CA LEU A 47 -19.28 -10.45 4.22
C LEU A 47 -18.43 -10.80 2.99
N MET A 48 -17.30 -11.48 3.17
CA MET A 48 -16.42 -11.87 2.06
C MET A 48 -17.11 -12.85 1.09
N LEU A 49 -17.88 -13.81 1.61
CA LEU A 49 -18.64 -14.78 0.80
C LEU A 49 -19.70 -14.11 -0.09
N SER A 50 -20.13 -12.88 0.23
CA SER A 50 -21.01 -12.10 -0.63
C SER A 50 -20.35 -11.63 -1.93
N ASP A 51 -19.01 -11.61 -1.99
CA ASP A 51 -18.22 -11.34 -3.20
C ASP A 51 -17.47 -12.60 -3.63
N GLN A 52 -18.02 -13.27 -4.65
CA GLN A 52 -17.47 -14.52 -5.19
C GLN A 52 -16.11 -14.32 -5.87
N VAL A 53 -15.84 -13.13 -6.43
CA VAL A 53 -14.58 -12.83 -7.13
C VAL A 53 -13.47 -12.62 -6.11
N MET A 54 -13.72 -11.80 -5.08
CA MET A 54 -12.82 -11.61 -3.94
C MET A 54 -12.53 -12.96 -3.28
N THR A 55 -13.57 -13.73 -2.94
CA THR A 55 -13.42 -15.03 -2.30
C THR A 55 -12.55 -15.98 -3.13
N ALA A 56 -12.80 -16.10 -4.44
CA ALA A 56 -12.01 -16.97 -5.31
C ALA A 56 -10.53 -16.57 -5.38
N ARG A 57 -10.24 -15.26 -5.45
CA ARG A 57 -8.86 -14.74 -5.47
C ARG A 57 -8.14 -14.95 -4.15
N VAL A 58 -8.82 -14.70 -3.02
CA VAL A 58 -8.30 -15.00 -1.69
C VAL A 58 -7.95 -16.49 -1.62
N MET A 59 -8.87 -17.37 -1.97
CA MET A 59 -8.64 -18.82 -1.96
C MET A 59 -7.49 -19.26 -2.88
N LYS A 60 -7.32 -18.63 -4.05
CA LYS A 60 -6.18 -18.87 -4.94
C LYS A 60 -4.86 -18.44 -4.31
N MET A 61 -4.81 -17.24 -3.74
CA MET A 61 -3.61 -16.68 -3.10
C MET A 61 -3.20 -17.50 -1.88
N LEU A 62 -4.17 -17.99 -1.11
CA LEU A 62 -3.94 -18.87 0.04
C LEU A 62 -3.30 -20.21 -0.30
N ASN A 63 -3.56 -20.71 -1.50
CA ASN A 63 -2.96 -21.95 -1.99
C ASN A 63 -1.62 -21.70 -2.72
N SER A 64 -1.09 -20.46 -2.69
CA SER A 64 0.20 -20.16 -3.29
C SER A 64 1.39 -20.70 -2.46
N PRO A 65 2.57 -20.89 -3.09
CA PRO A 65 3.78 -21.34 -2.40
C PRO A 65 4.21 -20.46 -1.21
N VAL A 66 3.73 -19.23 -1.12
CA VAL A 66 4.08 -18.30 -0.04
C VAL A 66 3.45 -18.69 1.28
N TYR A 67 2.18 -19.10 1.28
CA TYR A 67 1.48 -19.51 2.49
C TYR A 67 1.76 -20.96 2.91
N ARG A 68 2.46 -21.72 2.03
CA ARG A 68 2.89 -23.11 2.24
C ARG A 68 1.85 -23.97 2.97
N PRO A 69 0.60 -24.03 2.49
CA PRO A 69 -0.41 -24.81 3.19
C PRO A 69 0.00 -26.29 3.18
N THR A 70 -0.08 -26.95 4.33
CA THR A 70 0.25 -28.38 4.43
C THR A 70 -0.71 -29.25 3.63
N HIS A 71 -1.93 -28.74 3.38
CA HIS A 71 -2.98 -29.36 2.57
C HIS A 71 -3.75 -28.25 1.85
N GLU A 72 -4.29 -28.55 0.66
CA GLU A 72 -5.10 -27.60 -0.11
C GLU A 72 -6.26 -27.02 0.73
N ILE A 73 -6.32 -25.69 0.80
CA ILE A 73 -7.37 -24.97 1.51
C ILE A 73 -8.57 -24.86 0.57
N THR A 74 -9.65 -25.56 0.91
CA THR A 74 -10.84 -25.73 0.05
C THR A 74 -12.07 -24.95 0.49
N SER A 75 -12.00 -24.20 1.60
CA SER A 75 -13.09 -23.30 2.01
C SER A 75 -12.57 -22.10 2.82
N LEU A 76 -13.28 -20.97 2.71
CA LEU A 76 -12.96 -19.75 3.47
C LEU A 76 -13.01 -19.98 4.99
N LYS A 77 -13.95 -20.80 5.47
CA LYS A 77 -14.01 -21.17 6.89
C LYS A 77 -12.75 -21.93 7.36
N ARG A 78 -12.23 -22.87 6.55
CA ARG A 78 -10.96 -23.54 6.86
C ARG A 78 -9.78 -22.56 6.78
N ALA A 79 -9.80 -21.64 5.82
CA ALA A 79 -8.80 -20.60 5.70
C ALA A 79 -8.72 -19.70 6.94
N LEU A 80 -9.87 -19.27 7.45
CA LEU A 80 -10.00 -18.46 8.66
C LEU A 80 -9.48 -19.19 9.90
N VAL A 81 -9.71 -20.50 10.01
CA VAL A 81 -9.16 -21.33 11.10
C VAL A 81 -7.64 -21.51 10.96
N PHE A 82 -7.13 -21.67 9.73
CA PHE A 82 -5.72 -21.95 9.47
C PHE A 82 -4.82 -20.71 9.61
N LEU A 83 -5.25 -19.55 9.09
CA LEU A 83 -4.44 -18.32 9.08
C LEU A 83 -4.89 -17.27 10.09
N GLY A 84 -6.09 -17.44 10.64
CA GLY A 84 -6.73 -16.43 11.46
C GLY A 84 -7.40 -15.33 10.62
N LEU A 85 -8.26 -14.58 11.31
CA LEU A 85 -9.09 -13.54 10.73
C LEU A 85 -8.29 -12.42 10.05
N ARG A 86 -7.18 -12.01 10.69
CA ARG A 86 -6.35 -10.90 10.25
C ARG A 86 -5.76 -11.13 8.86
N HIS A 87 -5.11 -12.27 8.65
CA HIS A 87 -4.53 -12.59 7.34
C HIS A 87 -5.57 -12.71 6.21
N ILE A 88 -6.78 -13.15 6.53
CA ILE A 88 -7.84 -13.29 5.52
C ILE A 88 -8.39 -11.93 5.10
N ARG A 89 -8.53 -10.98 6.02
CA ARG A 89 -8.90 -9.60 5.72
C ARG A 89 -7.83 -8.89 4.91
N GLU A 90 -6.54 -9.03 5.28
CA GLU A 90 -5.41 -8.53 4.48
C GLU A 90 -5.54 -8.97 3.01
N LEU A 91 -5.74 -10.28 2.79
CA LEU A 91 -5.89 -10.87 1.46
C LEU A 91 -7.14 -10.39 0.69
N ALA A 92 -8.27 -10.27 1.40
CA ALA A 92 -9.53 -9.79 0.83
C ALA A 92 -9.38 -8.40 0.23
N LEU A 93 -8.76 -7.50 1.01
CA LEU A 93 -8.52 -6.13 0.62
C LEU A 93 -7.53 -6.06 -0.53
N THR A 94 -6.37 -6.72 -0.38
CA THR A 94 -5.34 -6.87 -1.40
C THR A 94 -5.92 -7.27 -2.76
N THR A 95 -6.69 -8.35 -2.81
CA THR A 95 -7.23 -8.89 -4.07
C THR A 95 -8.28 -7.98 -4.69
N SER A 96 -9.03 -7.24 -3.86
CA SER A 96 -9.99 -6.25 -4.31
C SER A 96 -9.32 -5.04 -4.94
N PHE A 97 -8.25 -4.54 -4.31
CA PHE A 97 -7.44 -3.46 -4.87
C PHE A 97 -6.85 -3.81 -6.23
N ILE A 98 -6.29 -5.02 -6.37
CA ILE A 98 -5.80 -5.51 -7.65
C ILE A 98 -6.92 -5.54 -8.68
N SER A 99 -8.09 -6.10 -8.32
CA SER A 99 -9.21 -6.25 -9.25
C SER A 99 -9.74 -4.93 -9.79
N ALA A 100 -9.73 -3.87 -8.97
CA ALA A 100 -10.18 -2.54 -9.38
C ALA A 100 -9.28 -1.94 -10.47
N PHE A 101 -8.04 -2.41 -10.59
CA PHE A 101 -7.01 -1.77 -11.43
C PHE A 101 -6.28 -2.74 -12.37
N GLU A 102 -6.90 -3.89 -12.64
CA GLU A 102 -6.39 -4.93 -13.54
C GLU A 102 -6.62 -4.56 -15.02
N LYS A 103 -6.12 -3.38 -15.43
CA LYS A 103 -6.04 -2.99 -16.84
C LYS A 103 -4.61 -3.16 -17.34
N ASP A 104 -4.42 -3.93 -18.41
CA ASP A 104 -3.14 -4.12 -19.14
C ASP A 104 -2.72 -2.85 -19.93
N THR A 105 -3.21 -1.66 -19.56
CA THR A 105 -2.95 -0.40 -20.25
C THR A 105 -2.56 0.68 -19.25
N GLY A 106 -1.41 1.32 -19.47
CA GLY A 106 -0.97 2.46 -18.68
C GLY A 106 0.39 3.00 -19.11
N ALA A 107 0.89 3.97 -18.35
CA ALA A 107 2.23 4.54 -18.53
C ALA A 107 3.35 3.51 -18.30
N PHE A 108 3.13 2.52 -17.43
CA PHE A 108 4.04 1.40 -17.15
C PHE A 108 3.26 0.12 -16.78
N GLU A 109 3.97 -1.01 -16.75
CA GLU A 109 3.44 -2.32 -16.33
C GLU A 109 2.92 -2.26 -14.89
N ILE A 110 1.60 -2.40 -14.71
CA ILE A 110 0.96 -2.25 -13.40
C ILE A 110 1.42 -3.31 -12.38
N SER A 111 1.95 -4.44 -12.85
CA SER A 111 2.58 -5.43 -11.98
C SER A 111 3.72 -4.82 -11.16
N ALA A 112 4.59 -4.00 -11.75
CA ALA A 112 5.68 -3.29 -11.08
C ALA A 112 5.18 -2.44 -9.88
N PHE A 113 4.04 -1.77 -10.06
CA PHE A 113 3.39 -0.99 -9.00
C PHE A 113 2.95 -1.89 -7.85
N TRP A 114 2.29 -3.00 -8.18
CA TRP A 114 1.82 -3.92 -7.17
C TRP A 114 2.99 -4.59 -6.43
N GLU A 115 4.09 -4.92 -7.10
CA GLU A 115 5.27 -5.47 -6.43
C GLU A 115 5.77 -4.54 -5.33
N HIS A 116 5.88 -3.25 -5.67
CA HIS A 116 6.25 -2.22 -4.73
C HIS A 116 5.21 -2.11 -3.60
N ALA A 117 3.92 -1.96 -3.91
CA ALA A 117 2.87 -1.80 -2.91
C ALA A 117 2.84 -2.97 -1.90
N PHE A 118 3.00 -4.21 -2.38
CA PHE A 118 3.11 -5.39 -1.52
C PHE A 118 4.37 -5.40 -0.67
N GLY A 119 5.50 -5.00 -1.25
CA GLY A 119 6.74 -4.80 -0.52
C GLY A 119 6.54 -3.82 0.63
N VAL A 120 5.97 -2.65 0.35
CA VAL A 120 5.73 -1.61 1.36
C VAL A 120 4.77 -2.11 2.44
N GLY A 121 3.70 -2.82 2.09
CA GLY A 121 2.81 -3.47 3.07
C GLY A 121 3.52 -4.46 3.98
N MET A 122 4.30 -5.41 3.44
CA MET A 122 5.02 -6.39 4.26
C MET A 122 6.09 -5.75 5.14
N VAL A 123 6.87 -4.83 4.59
CA VAL A 123 7.85 -4.08 5.37
C VAL A 123 7.13 -3.28 6.46
N SER A 124 6.02 -2.62 6.16
CA SER A 124 5.24 -1.87 7.16
C SER A 124 4.78 -2.76 8.31
N LYS A 125 4.34 -3.99 8.02
CA LYS A 125 3.96 -4.99 9.04
C LYS A 125 5.16 -5.39 9.92
N ILE A 126 6.33 -5.59 9.33
CA ILE A 126 7.56 -5.94 10.07
C ILE A 126 8.01 -4.78 10.95
N ILE A 127 8.09 -3.56 10.39
CA ILE A 127 8.43 -2.34 11.13
C ILE A 127 7.43 -2.16 12.28
N ALA A 128 6.13 -2.24 12.01
CA ALA A 128 5.07 -2.15 13.02
C ALA A 128 5.30 -3.12 14.20
N GLY A 129 5.65 -4.38 13.91
CA GLY A 129 5.94 -5.38 14.95
C GLY A 129 7.15 -5.04 15.80
N LYS A 130 8.19 -4.46 15.20
CA LYS A 130 9.44 -4.08 15.89
C LYS A 130 9.29 -2.83 16.74
N VAL A 131 8.52 -1.86 16.26
CA VAL A 131 8.24 -0.62 16.99
C VAL A 131 7.16 -0.81 18.06
N GLY A 132 6.47 -1.97 18.06
CA GLY A 132 5.40 -2.25 19.01
C GLY A 132 4.08 -1.57 18.65
N TYR A 133 3.87 -1.24 17.38
CA TYR A 133 2.60 -0.70 16.90
C TYR A 133 1.50 -1.76 17.09
N PRO A 134 0.35 -1.41 17.69
CA PRO A 134 -0.62 -2.40 18.15
C PRO A 134 -1.36 -3.12 17.02
N ASP A 135 -1.43 -2.51 15.82
CA ASP A 135 -2.25 -3.00 14.71
C ASP A 135 -1.40 -3.28 13.46
N LEU A 136 -0.76 -4.44 13.43
CA LEU A 136 0.11 -4.86 12.33
C LEU A 136 -0.63 -4.97 10.99
N GLU A 137 -1.92 -5.29 11.04
CA GLU A 137 -2.76 -5.44 9.86
C GLU A 137 -3.07 -4.08 9.24
N LYS A 138 -3.41 -3.08 10.07
CA LYS A 138 -3.56 -1.69 9.62
C LYS A 138 -2.27 -1.14 9.00
N ALA A 139 -1.10 -1.46 9.57
CA ALA A 139 0.19 -1.11 8.98
C ALA A 139 0.40 -1.75 7.61
N TYR A 140 0.11 -3.04 7.47
CA TYR A 140 0.19 -3.76 6.21
C TYR A 140 -0.69 -3.14 5.13
N ILE A 141 -1.96 -2.90 5.44
CA ILE A 141 -2.94 -2.35 4.49
C ILE A 141 -2.57 -0.93 4.09
N SER A 142 -2.17 -0.10 5.06
CA SER A 142 -1.74 1.27 4.80
C SER A 142 -0.56 1.31 3.83
N GLY A 143 0.39 0.37 3.97
CA GLY A 143 1.50 0.22 3.04
C GLY A 143 1.07 -0.20 1.62
N ILE A 144 0.03 -1.02 1.45
CA ILE A 144 -0.45 -1.39 0.12
C ILE A 144 -1.13 -0.21 -0.59
N ILE A 145 -1.92 0.57 0.15
CA ILE A 145 -2.79 1.59 -0.45
C ILE A 145 -2.14 2.97 -0.58
N HIS A 146 -0.95 3.17 0.01
CA HIS A 146 -0.33 4.50 0.12
C HIS A 146 -0.19 5.24 -1.23
N ASN A 147 0.09 4.49 -2.31
CA ASN A 147 0.32 5.02 -3.65
C ASN A 147 -0.88 4.85 -4.60
N LEU A 148 -2.13 4.77 -4.11
CA LEU A 148 -3.32 4.66 -4.97
C LEU A 148 -3.43 5.76 -6.05
N GLY A 149 -2.94 6.98 -5.77
CA GLY A 149 -2.92 8.05 -6.76
C GLY A 149 -2.01 7.79 -7.96
N ILE A 150 -0.97 6.96 -7.82
CA ILE A 150 -0.12 6.52 -8.93
C ILE A 150 -0.92 5.67 -9.89
N VAL A 151 -1.80 4.80 -9.38
CA VAL A 151 -2.64 3.95 -10.22
C VAL A 151 -3.57 4.80 -11.09
N PHE A 152 -4.12 5.87 -10.50
CA PHE A 152 -4.92 6.83 -11.26
C PHE A 152 -4.10 7.49 -12.37
N LEU A 153 -2.90 7.99 -12.05
CA LEU A 153 -2.03 8.63 -13.03
C LEU A 153 -1.62 7.64 -14.14
N ASN A 154 -1.31 6.40 -13.78
CA ASN A 154 -0.90 5.36 -14.72
C ASN A 154 -2.00 5.03 -15.74
N ILE A 155 -3.26 4.95 -15.30
CA ILE A 155 -4.38 4.50 -16.14
C ILE A 155 -5.04 5.67 -16.88
N PHE A 156 -5.30 6.78 -16.17
CA PHE A 156 -6.15 7.87 -16.70
C PHE A 156 -5.36 9.05 -17.24
N MET A 157 -4.10 9.19 -16.86
CA MET A 157 -3.21 10.28 -17.30
C MET A 157 -1.93 9.71 -17.92
N ALA A 158 -2.04 8.57 -18.62
CA ALA A 158 -0.91 7.74 -19.01
C ALA A 158 0.15 8.50 -19.84
N GLU A 159 -0.29 9.30 -20.81
CA GLU A 159 0.61 10.07 -21.70
C GLU A 159 1.38 11.14 -20.91
N GLU A 160 0.69 11.95 -20.11
CA GLU A 160 1.33 12.97 -19.29
C GLU A 160 2.18 12.36 -18.18
N PHE A 161 1.78 11.22 -17.64
CA PHE A 161 2.55 10.53 -16.61
C PHE A 161 3.83 9.89 -17.18
N GLN A 162 3.82 9.42 -18.43
CA GLN A 162 5.05 9.02 -19.12
C GLN A 162 6.07 10.17 -19.21
N ASN A 163 5.60 11.43 -19.39
CA ASN A 163 6.49 12.60 -19.36
C ASN A 163 7.11 12.81 -17.97
N VAL A 164 6.34 12.59 -16.89
CA VAL A 164 6.84 12.63 -15.52
C VAL A 164 7.92 11.56 -15.31
N LEU A 165 7.65 10.31 -15.72
CA LEU A 165 8.60 9.20 -15.60
C LEU A 165 9.90 9.48 -16.39
N ALA A 166 9.78 10.02 -17.60
CA ALA A 166 10.93 10.41 -18.41
C ALA A 166 11.71 11.57 -17.78
N ALA A 167 11.03 12.50 -17.11
CA ALA A 167 11.66 13.66 -16.48
C ALA A 167 12.53 13.26 -15.28
N ILE A 168 12.11 12.27 -14.49
CA ILE A 168 12.81 11.82 -13.28
C ILE A 168 13.88 10.75 -13.54
N LYS A 169 13.82 10.04 -14.66
CA LYS A 169 14.74 8.94 -14.97
C LYS A 169 16.21 9.39 -14.92
N GLY A 170 16.98 8.74 -14.06
CA GLY A 170 18.42 9.02 -13.87
C GLY A 170 18.72 10.40 -13.27
N LYS A 171 17.74 11.04 -12.61
CA LYS A 171 17.91 12.36 -11.98
C LYS A 171 17.50 12.34 -10.50
N PRO A 172 18.11 13.18 -9.66
CA PRO A 172 17.74 13.31 -8.25
C PRO A 172 16.50 14.20 -8.07
N ILE A 173 15.41 13.89 -8.79
CA ILE A 173 14.14 14.60 -8.74
C ILE A 173 13.09 13.64 -8.18
N SER A 174 12.35 14.06 -7.15
CA SER A 174 11.28 13.23 -6.61
C SER A 174 10.12 13.14 -7.60
N MET A 175 9.46 11.98 -7.67
CA MET A 175 8.25 11.79 -8.47
C MET A 175 7.18 12.82 -8.10
N ARG A 176 6.96 13.02 -6.78
CA ARG A 176 6.04 14.03 -6.24
C ARG A 176 6.30 15.44 -6.79
N SER A 177 7.56 15.89 -6.83
CA SER A 177 7.87 17.22 -7.37
C SER A 177 7.58 17.33 -8.87
N ALA A 178 7.90 16.28 -9.64
CA ALA A 178 7.66 16.26 -11.08
C ALA A 178 6.16 16.19 -11.43
N GLU A 179 5.37 15.47 -10.63
CA GLU A 179 3.91 15.47 -10.73
C GLU A 179 3.31 16.85 -10.45
N ILE A 180 3.77 17.53 -9.38
CA ILE A 180 3.28 18.87 -9.04
C ILE A 180 3.57 19.86 -10.17
N GLU A 181 4.76 19.76 -10.80
CA GLU A 181 5.12 20.58 -11.96
C GLU A 181 4.22 20.28 -13.16
N GLN A 182 3.97 19.01 -13.46
CA GLN A 182 3.19 18.59 -14.63
C GLN A 182 1.67 18.81 -14.47
N PHE A 183 1.11 18.45 -13.31
CA PHE A 183 -0.33 18.35 -13.08
C PHE A 183 -0.89 19.46 -12.19
N GLY A 184 -0.02 20.14 -11.43
CA GLY A 184 -0.47 20.99 -10.34
C GLY A 184 -1.03 20.20 -9.16
N THR A 185 -0.66 18.94 -8.99
CA THR A 185 -1.00 18.11 -7.82
C THR A 185 -0.05 16.92 -7.79
N SER A 186 -0.02 16.14 -6.70
CA SER A 186 0.70 14.87 -6.64
C SER A 186 -0.23 13.67 -6.48
N HIS A 187 0.34 12.47 -6.61
CA HIS A 187 -0.35 11.23 -6.31
C HIS A 187 -0.85 11.17 -4.86
N CYS A 188 -0.23 11.87 -3.91
CA CYS A 188 -0.71 11.90 -2.52
C CYS A 188 -2.10 12.55 -2.44
N GLU A 189 -2.26 13.72 -3.06
CA GLU A 189 -3.55 14.43 -3.06
C GLU A 189 -4.60 13.72 -3.94
N ILE A 190 -4.20 13.14 -5.08
CA ILE A 190 -5.09 12.32 -5.92
C ILE A 190 -5.58 11.09 -5.15
N GLY A 191 -4.66 10.36 -4.53
CA GLY A 191 -4.97 9.17 -3.73
C GLY A 191 -5.90 9.49 -2.56
N LEU A 192 -5.69 10.63 -1.87
CA LEU A 192 -6.59 11.12 -0.82
C LEU A 192 -8.02 11.32 -1.35
N CYS A 193 -8.17 11.98 -2.50
CA CYS A 193 -9.48 12.22 -3.11
C CYS A 193 -10.19 10.90 -3.47
N MET A 194 -9.43 9.92 -3.99
CA MET A 194 -9.96 8.59 -4.29
C MET A 194 -10.39 7.85 -3.02
N ALA A 195 -9.54 7.81 -2.00
CA ALA A 195 -9.83 7.15 -0.73
C ALA A 195 -11.07 7.72 -0.06
N ARG A 196 -11.23 9.05 -0.05
CA ARG A 196 -12.44 9.72 0.46
C ARG A 196 -13.67 9.40 -0.37
N LYS A 197 -13.56 9.39 -1.71
CA LYS A 197 -14.67 9.00 -2.60
C LYS A 197 -15.12 7.55 -2.36
N TRP A 198 -14.23 6.67 -1.92
CA TRP A 198 -14.53 5.30 -1.52
C TRP A 198 -14.89 5.12 -0.04
N ASN A 199 -15.01 6.21 0.72
CA ASN A 199 -15.34 6.22 2.14
C ASN A 199 -14.36 5.43 3.03
N PHE A 200 -13.06 5.54 2.74
CA PHE A 200 -12.03 4.96 3.60
C PHE A 200 -12.02 5.66 4.96
N PRO A 201 -11.73 4.92 6.06
CA PRO A 201 -11.48 5.55 7.35
C PRO A 201 -10.37 6.60 7.26
N GLU A 202 -10.51 7.72 7.99
CA GLU A 202 -9.65 8.91 7.81
C GLU A 202 -8.17 8.63 8.15
N VAL A 203 -7.87 7.64 8.98
CA VAL A 203 -6.50 7.20 9.25
C VAL A 203 -5.79 6.72 7.98
N TYR A 204 -6.48 6.00 7.10
CA TYR A 204 -5.93 5.55 5.82
C TYR A 204 -5.79 6.71 4.84
N CYS A 205 -6.77 7.63 4.83
CA CYS A 205 -6.71 8.87 4.05
C CYS A 205 -5.49 9.71 4.43
N GLU A 206 -5.20 9.84 5.73
CA GLU A 206 -4.03 10.57 6.22
C GLU A 206 -2.72 9.94 5.76
N VAL A 207 -2.57 8.62 5.88
CA VAL A 207 -1.36 7.93 5.42
C VAL A 207 -1.15 8.16 3.92
N ILE A 208 -2.18 7.99 3.09
CA ILE A 208 -2.09 8.24 1.65
C ILE A 208 -1.66 9.69 1.37
N ALA A 209 -2.23 10.66 2.10
CA ALA A 209 -1.93 12.08 1.89
C ALA A 209 -0.54 12.50 2.37
N CYS A 210 -0.03 11.87 3.44
CA CYS A 210 1.14 12.35 4.18
C CYS A 210 2.34 11.39 4.14
N HIS A 211 2.28 10.24 3.46
CA HIS A 211 3.38 9.26 3.47
C HIS A 211 4.72 9.80 2.94
N HIS A 212 4.74 10.89 2.15
CA HIS A 212 5.98 11.59 1.75
C HIS A 212 6.35 12.79 2.65
N SER A 213 5.56 13.09 3.67
CA SER A 213 5.74 14.17 4.63
C SER A 213 5.14 13.77 5.99
N PRO A 214 5.69 12.74 6.64
CA PRO A 214 5.07 12.11 7.80
C PRO A 214 4.92 13.07 9.00
N GLY A 215 5.72 14.14 9.08
CA GLY A 215 5.54 15.21 10.08
C GLY A 215 4.23 16.01 9.95
N GLU A 216 3.52 15.91 8.82
CA GLU A 216 2.19 16.52 8.64
C GLU A 216 1.04 15.64 9.16
N ALA A 217 1.29 14.38 9.53
CA ALA A 217 0.26 13.48 10.07
C ALA A 217 -0.12 13.88 11.51
N VAL A 218 -1.42 13.79 11.83
CA VAL A 218 -2.01 14.18 13.12
C VAL A 218 -2.91 13.11 13.74
N ILE A 219 -3.50 12.22 12.93
CA ILE A 219 -4.39 11.14 13.40
C ILE A 219 -3.56 9.95 13.89
N ASP A 220 -2.63 9.47 13.06
CA ASP A 220 -1.70 8.39 13.41
C ASP A 220 -0.30 8.65 12.81
N PRO A 221 0.51 9.53 13.43
CA PRO A 221 1.85 9.85 12.96
C PRO A 221 2.79 8.64 12.93
N VAL A 222 2.60 7.68 13.84
CA VAL A 222 3.41 6.45 13.91
C VAL A 222 3.15 5.58 12.69
N LEU A 223 1.89 5.34 12.35
CA LEU A 223 1.52 4.58 11.17
C LEU A 223 2.04 5.25 9.88
N CYS A 224 1.90 6.57 9.77
CA CYS A 224 2.40 7.32 8.62
C CYS A 224 3.93 7.20 8.50
N ALA A 225 4.67 7.30 9.63
CA ALA A 225 6.11 7.11 9.67
C ALA A 225 6.53 5.67 9.30
N ILE A 226 5.80 4.65 9.75
CA ILE A 226 6.02 3.25 9.35
C ILE A 226 5.93 3.10 7.84
N VAL A 227 4.88 3.64 7.22
CA VAL A 227 4.66 3.53 5.77
C VAL A 227 5.72 4.32 4.99
N ASN A 228 6.06 5.53 5.43
CA ASN A 228 7.13 6.33 4.82
C ASN A 228 8.48 5.57 4.77
N LEU A 229 8.91 5.00 5.90
CA LEU A 229 10.15 4.23 5.94
C LEU A 229 10.09 2.98 5.09
N SER A 230 8.92 2.35 5.01
CA SER A 230 8.71 1.15 4.21
C SER A 230 8.80 1.46 2.71
N ASP A 231 8.21 2.56 2.27
CA ASP A 231 8.30 3.08 0.89
C ASP A 231 9.77 3.37 0.51
N LEU A 232 10.49 4.11 1.36
CA LEU A 232 11.92 4.37 1.18
C LEU A 232 12.74 3.07 1.11
N PHE A 233 12.54 2.16 2.05
CA PHE A 233 13.28 0.91 2.13
C PHE A 233 13.09 0.05 0.87
N CYS A 234 11.83 -0.18 0.47
CA CYS A 234 11.49 -0.96 -0.71
C CYS A 234 12.13 -0.36 -1.96
N SER A 235 12.03 0.95 -2.09
CA SER A 235 12.52 1.60 -3.28
C SER A 235 14.05 1.53 -3.41
N VAL A 236 14.80 1.70 -2.31
CA VAL A 236 16.27 1.53 -2.27
C VAL A 236 16.70 0.12 -2.65
N ARG A 237 15.87 -0.88 -2.39
CA ARG A 237 16.11 -2.29 -2.73
C ARG A 237 15.59 -2.70 -4.11
N GLY A 238 15.25 -1.72 -4.94
CA GLY A 238 14.80 -1.94 -6.31
C GLY A 238 13.40 -2.56 -6.40
N LEU A 239 12.60 -2.46 -5.33
CA LEU A 239 11.15 -2.64 -5.40
C LEU A 239 10.53 -1.25 -5.63
N ASP A 240 10.73 -0.71 -6.82
CA ASP A 240 10.20 0.59 -7.23
C ASP A 240 9.63 0.49 -8.65
N PHE A 241 8.84 1.48 -9.02
CA PHE A 241 8.29 1.64 -10.37
C PHE A 241 8.72 3.00 -10.93
N GLY A 242 8.70 3.14 -12.26
CA GLY A 242 8.93 4.43 -12.90
C GLY A 242 10.40 4.89 -13.03
N GLY A 243 11.38 4.04 -12.70
CA GLY A 243 12.77 4.24 -13.12
C GLY A 243 13.57 5.29 -12.34
N ARG A 244 13.29 5.45 -11.04
CA ARG A 244 14.15 6.24 -10.13
C ARG A 244 15.52 5.55 -10.00
N GLU A 245 16.60 6.31 -10.19
CA GLU A 245 17.95 5.87 -9.79
C GLU A 245 18.23 6.37 -8.38
N TRP A 246 18.56 5.45 -7.48
CA TRP A 246 18.59 5.72 -6.04
C TRP A 246 19.85 6.47 -5.58
N VAL A 247 19.59 7.42 -4.68
CA VAL A 247 20.54 8.09 -3.79
C VAL A 247 20.51 7.32 -2.46
N SER A 248 21.66 7.04 -1.85
CA SER A 248 21.75 6.39 -0.54
C SER A 248 20.85 7.06 0.51
N PHE A 249 20.09 6.29 1.28
CA PHE A 249 19.33 6.80 2.43
C PHE A 249 20.04 6.44 3.74
N ASN A 250 20.00 7.35 4.71
CA ASN A 250 20.43 7.09 6.07
C ASN A 250 19.21 7.13 6.98
N LEU A 251 18.75 5.96 7.44
CA LEU A 251 17.57 5.82 8.28
C LEU A 251 17.57 6.80 9.47
N SER A 252 18.75 7.07 10.05
CA SER A 252 18.87 7.91 11.24
C SER A 252 18.50 9.37 11.01
N ASP A 253 18.63 9.85 9.78
CA ASP A 253 18.41 11.24 9.39
C ASP A 253 16.94 11.51 9.01
N GLU A 254 16.19 10.47 8.68
CA GLU A 254 14.79 10.53 8.23
C GLU A 254 13.86 11.08 9.30
N GLU A 255 12.92 11.93 8.89
CA GLU A 255 11.89 12.50 9.78
C GLU A 255 11.03 11.40 10.39
N ALA A 256 10.61 10.41 9.59
CA ALA A 256 9.85 9.27 10.06
C ALA A 256 10.56 8.50 11.18
N TRP A 257 11.88 8.31 11.07
CA TRP A 257 12.65 7.64 12.12
C TRP A 257 12.66 8.43 13.44
N LYS A 258 12.69 9.77 13.37
CA LYS A 258 12.60 10.64 14.55
C LYS A 258 11.22 10.55 15.21
N ILE A 259 10.15 10.48 14.41
CA ILE A 259 8.78 10.27 14.89
C ILE A 259 8.71 8.93 15.64
N LEU A 260 9.17 7.83 15.03
CA LEU A 260 9.14 6.51 15.66
C LEU A 260 9.92 6.46 16.96
N LYS A 261 11.14 7.02 17.02
CA LYS A 261 11.92 7.07 18.27
C LYS A 261 11.23 7.84 19.39
N THR A 262 10.44 8.85 19.06
CA THR A 262 9.72 9.65 20.06
C THR A 262 8.56 8.86 20.65
N GLU A 263 7.83 8.14 19.81
CA GLU A 263 6.60 7.43 20.17
C GLU A 263 6.84 5.98 20.64
N SER A 264 8.03 5.42 20.42
CA SER A 264 8.38 4.05 20.80
C SER A 264 9.75 3.99 21.46
N PRO A 265 9.83 4.19 22.79
CA PRO A 265 11.09 4.19 23.54
C PRO A 265 11.91 2.89 23.41
N SER A 266 11.24 1.76 23.10
CA SER A 266 11.87 0.47 22.81
C SER A 266 12.79 0.51 21.58
N LEU A 267 12.63 1.50 20.69
CA LEU A 267 13.48 1.69 19.51
C LEU A 267 14.82 2.35 19.80
N VAL A 268 15.00 2.92 20.99
CA VAL A 268 16.27 3.58 21.36
C VAL A 268 17.43 2.57 21.39
N GLU A 269 17.14 1.30 21.68
CA GLU A 269 18.12 0.20 21.69
C GLU A 269 18.13 -0.63 20.39
N LEU A 270 17.32 -0.27 19.39
CA LEU A 270 17.21 -1.06 18.16
C LEU A 270 18.43 -0.84 17.25
N ASP A 271 19.14 -1.93 16.99
CA ASP A 271 20.27 -1.97 16.06
C ASP A 271 19.77 -1.77 14.62
N VAL A 272 20.05 -0.60 14.06
CA VAL A 272 19.62 -0.18 12.73
C VAL A 272 20.19 -1.07 11.63
N GLU A 273 21.44 -1.55 11.77
CA GLU A 273 22.04 -2.43 10.76
C GLU A 273 21.32 -3.78 10.77
N ARG A 274 21.13 -4.37 11.95
CA ARG A 274 20.39 -5.62 12.10
C ARG A 274 18.96 -5.50 11.57
N PHE A 275 18.29 -4.39 11.86
CA PHE A 275 16.94 -4.14 11.38
C PHE A 275 16.87 -4.06 9.86
N CYS A 276 17.81 -3.37 9.20
CA CYS A 276 17.92 -3.37 7.75
C CYS A 276 18.15 -4.78 7.18
N TYR A 277 19.01 -5.60 7.81
CA TYR A 277 19.22 -6.99 7.40
C TYR A 277 17.94 -7.84 7.48
N GLU A 278 17.17 -7.73 8.56
CA GLU A 278 15.92 -8.47 8.72
C GLU A 278 14.86 -8.05 7.69
N LEU A 279 14.83 -6.77 7.31
CA LEU A 279 13.98 -6.29 6.22
C LEU A 279 14.45 -6.79 4.85
N ASP A 280 15.78 -6.89 4.63
CA ASP A 280 16.36 -7.43 3.40
C ASP A 280 16.00 -8.91 3.19
N ASP A 281 15.99 -9.70 4.26
CA ASP A 281 15.57 -11.12 4.22
C ASP A 281 14.11 -11.30 3.80
N ALA A 282 13.26 -10.28 3.96
CA ALA A 282 11.86 -10.34 3.56
C ALA A 282 11.65 -10.12 2.05
N ILE A 283 12.59 -9.44 1.37
CA ILE A 283 12.45 -9.02 -0.04
C ILE A 283 12.25 -10.20 -1.01
N PRO A 284 12.96 -11.33 -0.90
CA PRO A 284 12.71 -12.48 -1.79
C PRO A 284 11.28 -13.03 -1.66
N ALA A 285 10.78 -13.15 -0.43
CA ALA A 285 9.41 -13.62 -0.19
C ALA A 285 8.36 -12.64 -0.74
N VAL A 286 8.66 -11.34 -0.66
CA VAL A 286 7.83 -10.30 -1.30
C VAL A 286 7.73 -10.51 -2.80
N LYS A 287 8.87 -10.67 -3.47
CA LYS A 287 8.93 -10.87 -4.92
C LYS A 287 8.24 -12.16 -5.35
N GLU A 288 8.42 -13.25 -4.61
CA GLU A 288 7.74 -14.53 -4.87
C GLU A 288 6.22 -14.40 -4.75
N LEU A 289 5.73 -13.71 -3.71
CA LEU A 289 4.30 -13.47 -3.51
C LEU A 289 3.68 -12.76 -4.70
N VAL A 290 4.30 -11.67 -5.10
CA VAL A 290 3.87 -10.85 -6.22
C VAL A 290 3.84 -11.65 -7.52
N VAL A 291 4.91 -12.38 -7.83
CA VAL A 291 4.95 -13.28 -9.00
C VAL A 291 3.81 -14.29 -8.95
N SER A 292 3.52 -14.88 -7.79
CA SER A 292 2.43 -15.85 -7.65
C SER A 292 1.02 -15.25 -7.87
N ILE A 293 0.85 -13.95 -7.62
CA ILE A 293 -0.42 -13.24 -7.82
C ILE A 293 -0.60 -12.86 -9.29
N PHE A 294 0.44 -12.30 -9.92
CA PHE A 294 0.33 -11.68 -11.25
C PHE A 294 0.79 -12.56 -12.42
N ASN A 295 1.65 -13.56 -12.21
CA ASN A 295 2.18 -14.42 -13.28
C ASN A 295 1.43 -15.75 -13.45
N THR A 296 0.17 -15.86 -13.02
CA THR A 296 -0.64 -17.06 -13.29
C THR A 296 -1.22 -17.11 -14.71
N LYS A 297 -0.42 -16.75 -15.72
CA LYS A 297 -0.67 -17.11 -17.12
C LYS A 297 0.09 -18.41 -17.42
N GLU A 298 -0.47 -19.52 -16.97
CA GLU A 298 -0.28 -20.83 -17.61
C GLU A 298 -1.66 -21.40 -17.97
#